data_AF-A0A7V9SMJ4-F1
#
_entry.id   AF-A0A7V9SMJ4-F1
#
_cell.length_a   1.000
_cell.length_b   1.000
_cell.length_c   1.000
_cell.angle_alpha   90.00
_cell.angle_beta   90.00
_cell.angle_gamma   90.00
#
_symmetry.space_group_name_H-M   'P 1'
#
loop_
_entity.id
_entity.type
_entity.pdbx_description
1 polymer ?
#
loop_
_entity_poly.entity_id
_entity_poly.type
_entity_poly.pdbx_seq_one_letter_code
_entity_poly.pdbx_strand_id
1 'polypeptide(L)' 'ITAPHRLKDLADVQEIIKIKNLSVEFTEKLDPYVREKFFELHKAVEEAKD' A
#
# COMPACT_ATOMS: atom_id res chain seq x y z
N ILE A 1 12.28 -19.54 3.65
CA ILE A 1 12.90 -18.56 2.71
C ILE A 1 11.93 -17.40 2.59
N THR A 2 12.08 -16.38 3.43
CA THR A 2 11.26 -15.16 3.39
C THR A 2 11.80 -14.32 2.25
N ALA A 3 10.99 -14.08 1.22
CA ALA A 3 11.44 -13.37 0.02
C ALA A 3 11.73 -11.89 0.35
N PRO A 4 13.00 -11.45 0.40
CA PRO A 4 13.35 -10.06 0.71
C PRO A 4 12.85 -9.09 -0.37
N HIS A 5 12.54 -9.60 -1.56
CA HIS A 5 11.96 -8.85 -2.66
C HIS A 5 10.57 -8.30 -2.31
N ARG A 6 9.76 -9.03 -1.52
CA ARG A 6 8.42 -8.58 -1.14
C ARG A 6 8.42 -7.33 -0.27
N LEU A 7 9.44 -7.16 0.58
CA LEU A 7 9.56 -5.96 1.42
C LEU A 7 9.79 -4.72 0.55
N LYS A 8 10.52 -4.86 -0.55
CA LYS A 8 10.80 -3.77 -1.48
C LYS A 8 9.57 -3.39 -2.29
N ASP A 9 8.78 -4.37 -2.74
CA ASP A 9 7.48 -4.16 -3.38
C ASP A 9 6.51 -3.35 -2.48
N LEU A 10 6.44 -3.69 -1.18
CA LEU A 10 5.54 -3.00 -0.26
C LEU A 10 5.95 -1.54 -0.04
N ALA A 11 7.25 -1.26 0.08
CA ALA A 11 7.77 0.11 0.22
C ALA A 11 7.49 0.95 -1.04
N ASP A 12 7.67 0.36 -2.22
CA ASP A 12 7.39 1.01 -3.50
C ASP A 12 5.90 1.37 -3.63
N VAL A 13 5.00 0.44 -3.24
CA VAL A 13 3.55 0.69 -3.19
C VAL A 13 3.21 1.82 -2.22
N GLN A 14 3.82 1.87 -1.03
CA GLN A 14 3.62 2.96 -0.09
C GLN A 14 4.07 4.32 -0.64
N GLU A 15 5.17 4.35 -1.38
CA GLU A 15 5.68 5.56 -2.02
C GLU A 15 4.75 6.02 -3.14
N ILE A 16 4.20 5.09 -3.93
CA ILE A 16 3.17 5.38 -4.94
C ILE A 16 1.92 5.96 -4.29
N ILE A 17 1.44 5.39 -3.18
CA ILE A 17 0.28 5.91 -2.43
C ILE A 17 0.52 7.36 -1.99
N LYS A 18 1.72 7.66 -1.46
CA LYS A 18 2.10 9.02 -1.05
C LYS A 18 2.17 10.00 -2.23
N ILE A 19 2.89 9.63 -3.30
CA ILE A 19 3.12 10.51 -4.45
C ILE A 19 1.82 10.79 -5.20
N LYS A 20 0.98 9.76 -5.37
CA LYS A 20 -0.28 9.88 -6.11
C LYS A 20 -1.46 10.32 -5.25
N ASN A 21 -1.28 10.50 -3.93
CA ASN A 21 -2.38 10.72 -2.97
C ASN A 21 -3.54 9.74 -3.25
N LEU A 22 -3.23 8.45 -3.33
CA LEU A 22 -4.25 7.44 -3.63
C LEU A 22 -5.20 7.32 -2.44
N SER A 23 -6.43 7.80 -2.61
CA SER A 23 -7.51 7.57 -1.63
C SER A 23 -7.82 6.08 -1.47
N VAL A 24 -8.40 5.73 -0.33
CA VAL A 24 -8.98 4.40 -0.06
C VAL A 24 -9.96 3.93 -1.14
N GLU A 25 -10.62 4.84 -1.86
CA GLU A 25 -11.48 4.54 -3.04
C GLU A 25 -10.71 3.82 -4.16
N PHE A 26 -9.39 3.99 -4.25
CA PHE A 26 -8.56 3.25 -5.21
C PHE A 26 -8.62 1.74 -4.97
N THR A 27 -8.91 1.30 -3.74
CA THR A 27 -9.14 -0.12 -3.44
C THR A 27 -10.28 -0.72 -4.24
N GLU A 28 -11.28 0.06 -4.67
CA GLU A 28 -12.39 -0.44 -5.47
C GLU A 28 -11.95 -0.90 -6.86
N LYS A 29 -10.85 -0.34 -7.38
CA LYS A 29 -10.23 -0.72 -8.66
C LYS A 29 -9.20 -1.83 -8.52
N LEU A 30 -8.87 -2.22 -7.28
CA LEU A 30 -7.94 -3.28 -6.98
C LEU A 30 -8.64 -4.63 -6.83
N ASP A 31 -7.86 -5.70 -7.03
CA ASP A 31 -8.31 -7.07 -6.84
C ASP A 31 -8.61 -7.32 -5.35
N PRO A 32 -9.69 -8.05 -4.97
CA PRO A 32 -10.08 -8.25 -3.57
C PRO A 32 -8.95 -8.80 -2.70
N TYR A 33 -8.09 -9.64 -3.29
CA TYR A 33 -6.95 -10.24 -2.59
C TYR A 33 -5.85 -9.23 -2.24
N VAL A 34 -5.70 -8.14 -2.99
CA VAL A 34 -4.69 -7.09 -2.73
C VAL A 34 -5.28 -5.87 -2.03
N ARG A 35 -6.62 -5.72 -1.97
CA ARG A 35 -7.29 -4.62 -1.25
C ARG A 35 -6.93 -4.60 0.22
N GLU A 36 -6.99 -5.75 0.88
CA GLU A 36 -6.66 -5.88 2.30
C GLU A 36 -5.22 -5.40 2.55
N LYS A 37 -4.29 -5.85 1.70
CA LYS A 37 -2.88 -5.46 1.80
C LYS A 37 -2.65 -3.98 1.50
N PHE A 38 -3.34 -3.44 0.49
CA PHE A 38 -3.28 -2.02 0.16
C PHE A 38 -3.82 -1.17 1.31
N PHE A 39 -4.92 -1.58 1.95
CA PHE A 39 -5.51 -0.87 3.08
C PHE A 39 -4.55 -0.83 4.27
N GLU A 40 -3.90 -1.95 4.60
CA GLU A 40 -2.84 -1.99 5.62
C GLU A 40 -1.70 -1.01 5.30
N LEU A 41 -1.21 -1.00 4.05
CA LEU A 41 -0.12 -0.12 3.63
C LEU A 41 -0.53 1.36 3.63
N HIS A 42 -1.73 1.66 3.15
CA HIS A 42 -2.29 3.01 3.14
C HIS A 42 -2.44 3.53 4.57
N LYS A 43 -2.99 2.71 5.48
CA LYS A 43 -3.10 3.07 6.89
C LYS A 43 -1.73 3.35 7.51
N ALA A 44 -0.75 2.48 7.29
CA ALA A 44 0.62 2.69 7.77
C ALA A 44 1.28 3.95 7.18
N VAL A 45 0.93 4.35 5.96
CA VAL A 45 1.39 5.59 5.34
C VAL A 45 0.77 6.81 6.00
N GLU A 46 -0.53 6.78 6.28
CA GLU A 46 -1.25 7.87 6.95
C GLU A 46 -0.80 8.01 8.41
N GLU A 47 -0.61 6.90 9.12
CA GLU A 47 -0.05 6.88 10.48
C GLU A 47 1.39 7.42 10.53
N ALA A 48 2.15 7.34 9.44
CA ALA A 48 3.52 7.87 9.35
C ALA A 48 3.59 9.33 8.87
N LYS A 49 2.46 9.94 8.48
CA LYS A 49 2.38 11.37 8.11
C LYS A 49 2.03 12.27 9.32
N ASP A 50 1.48 11.69 10.39
CA ASP A 50 1.15 12.34 11.67
C ASP A 50 2.37 12.35 12.61
#